data_AF-A0A0K1F8F5-F1
#
_entry.id   AF-A0A0K1F8F5-F1
#
_cell.length_a   1.000
_cell.length_b   1.000
_cell.length_c   1.000
_cell.angle_alpha   90.00
_cell.angle_beta   90.00
_cell.angle_gamma   90.00
#
_symmetry.space_group_name_H-M   'P 1'
#
loop_
_entity.id
_entity.type
_entity.pdbx_description
1 polymer ?
#
loop_
_entity_poly.entity_id
_entity_poly.type
_entity_poly.pdbx_seq_one_letter_code
_entity_poly.pdbx_strand_id
1 'polypeptide(L)'
;MSDTVQHGHEHHRRDAVITLSSPMLAELDRHQRTAFVAALVEVAGRGLDIEGTVAALHRRLGEAGVEQPKAVVERLGENIAKAGEVTIVTDAGEVLHGDPSWTPHQHDPGVEGTEDPAHGDRPFYT
;
A
#
# COMPACT_ATOMS: atom_id res chain seq x y z
N MET A 1 13.81 -21.49 37.71
CA MET A 1 13.87 -21.56 36.24
C MET A 1 12.48 -21.20 35.75
N SER A 2 12.28 -19.94 35.37
CA SER A 2 10.98 -19.45 34.91
C SER A 2 11.12 -19.12 33.43
N ASP A 3 10.75 -20.09 32.59
CA ASP A 3 10.53 -19.85 31.16
C ASP A 3 9.35 -18.91 31.03
N THR A 4 9.65 -17.65 30.73
CA THR A 4 8.64 -16.67 30.35
C THR A 4 8.40 -16.87 28.87
N VAL A 5 7.31 -17.58 28.55
CA VAL A 5 6.78 -17.66 27.19
C VAL A 5 6.40 -16.25 26.76
N GLN A 6 7.24 -15.63 25.92
CA GLN A 6 6.93 -14.37 25.26
C GLN A 6 5.61 -14.53 24.50
N HIS A 7 4.57 -13.84 24.99
CA HIS A 7 3.28 -13.76 24.34
C HIS A 7 3.44 -13.18 22.93
N GLY A 8 2.68 -13.76 22.01
CA GLY A 8 2.79 -13.55 20.58
C GLY A 8 2.79 -12.08 20.17
N HIS A 9 3.51 -11.81 19.09
CA HIS A 9 3.39 -10.57 18.34
C HIS A 9 1.91 -10.36 18.02
N GLU A 10 1.24 -9.46 18.74
CA GLU A 10 0.02 -8.86 18.22
C GLU A 10 0.41 -8.27 16.87
N HIS A 11 -0.07 -8.88 15.79
CA HIS A 11 0.05 -8.31 14.46
C HIS A 11 -0.83 -7.07 14.44
N HIS A 12 -0.34 -5.97 15.02
CA HIS A 12 -0.89 -4.66 14.78
C HIS A 12 -0.90 -4.49 13.26
N ARG A 13 -2.10 -4.40 12.68
CA ARG A 13 -2.23 -4.13 11.26
C ARG A 13 -1.47 -2.83 11.01
N ARG A 14 -0.49 -2.89 10.12
CA ARG A 14 0.31 -1.71 9.78
C ARG A 14 -0.55 -0.82 8.92
N ASP A 15 -0.48 0.48 9.13
CA ASP A 15 -1.08 1.40 8.17
C ASP A 15 -0.36 1.26 6.82
N ALA A 16 -1.12 1.31 5.74
CA ALA A 16 -0.58 1.16 4.40
C ALA A 16 -0.62 2.49 3.65
N VAL A 17 0.50 2.85 3.05
CA VAL A 17 0.57 3.93 2.06
C VAL A 17 0.38 3.33 0.68
N ILE A 18 -0.65 3.78 -0.03
CA ILE A 18 -0.93 3.43 -1.42
C ILE A 18 -0.51 4.61 -2.29
N THR A 19 0.60 4.45 -3.01
CA THR A 19 1.05 5.41 -4.02
C THR A 19 0.37 5.13 -5.36
N LEU A 20 -0.36 6.11 -5.86
CA LEU A 20 -1.00 6.10 -7.17
C LEU A 20 -0.13 6.84 -8.18
N SER A 21 0.00 6.25 -9.37
CA SER A 21 0.78 6.85 -10.45
C SER A 21 0.01 8.03 -11.06
N SER A 22 0.66 9.19 -11.21
CA SER A 22 0.06 10.37 -11.85
C SER A 22 -0.40 10.10 -13.29
N PRO A 23 0.39 9.41 -14.15
CA PRO A 23 -0.08 8.94 -15.46
C PRO A 23 -1.38 8.14 -15.42
N MET A 24 -1.50 7.16 -14.51
CA MET A 24 -2.72 6.35 -14.36
C MET A 24 -3.92 7.21 -13.96
N LEU A 25 -3.72 8.17 -13.03
CA LEU A 25 -4.79 9.10 -12.65
C LEU A 25 -5.17 10.06 -13.79
N ALA A 26 -4.24 10.41 -14.67
CA ALA A 26 -4.52 11.29 -15.81
C ALA A 26 -5.38 10.62 -16.89
N GLU A 27 -5.39 9.29 -16.97
CA GLU A 27 -6.27 8.52 -17.85
C GLU A 27 -7.73 8.47 -17.33
N LEU A 28 -7.93 8.75 -16.05
CA LEU A 28 -9.25 8.78 -15.40
C LEU A 28 -9.84 10.19 -15.41
N ASP A 29 -11.13 10.29 -15.72
CA ASP A 29 -11.83 11.55 -15.54
C ASP A 29 -11.94 11.93 -14.04
N ARG A 30 -12.42 13.15 -13.76
CA ARG A 30 -12.54 13.63 -12.37
C ARG A 30 -13.46 12.74 -11.52
N HIS A 31 -14.58 12.28 -12.07
CA HIS A 31 -15.53 11.43 -11.37
C HIS A 31 -14.93 10.04 -11.09
N GLN A 32 -14.28 9.45 -12.10
CA GLN A 32 -13.57 8.17 -12.00
C GLN A 32 -12.44 8.22 -10.97
N ARG A 33 -11.64 9.30 -10.91
CA ARG A 33 -10.61 9.47 -9.88
C ARG A 33 -11.19 9.48 -8.48
N THR A 34 -12.25 10.27 -8.26
CA THR A 34 -12.93 10.31 -6.96
C THR A 34 -13.51 8.95 -6.59
N ALA A 35 -14.15 8.26 -7.53
CA ALA A 35 -14.73 6.94 -7.29
C ALA A 35 -13.66 5.87 -7.03
N PHE A 36 -12.51 5.94 -7.72
CA PHE A 36 -11.38 5.04 -7.50
C PHE A 36 -10.83 5.19 -6.09
N VAL A 37 -10.51 6.42 -5.65
CA VAL A 37 -10.03 6.69 -4.29
C VAL A 37 -11.08 6.26 -3.25
N ALA A 38 -12.34 6.61 -3.46
CA ALA A 38 -13.44 6.22 -2.55
C ALA A 38 -13.57 4.69 -2.42
N ALA A 39 -13.40 3.94 -3.51
CA ALA A 39 -13.45 2.48 -3.49
C ALA A 39 -12.32 1.87 -2.64
N LEU A 40 -11.10 2.40 -2.76
CA LEU A 40 -9.96 1.93 -1.96
C LEU A 40 -10.21 2.15 -0.46
N VAL A 41 -10.67 3.35 -0.08
CA VAL A 41 -10.98 3.71 1.31
C VAL A 41 -12.14 2.87 1.85
N GLU A 42 -13.22 2.76 1.09
CA GLU A 42 -14.41 2.02 1.48
C GLU A 42 -14.09 0.54 1.71
N VAL A 43 -13.27 -0.06 0.84
CA VAL A 43 -12.88 -1.47 0.96
C VAL A 43 -11.93 -1.68 2.14
N ALA A 44 -10.99 -0.77 2.38
CA ALA A 44 -10.08 -0.82 3.54
C ALA A 44 -10.85 -0.82 4.86
N GLY A 45 -11.87 0.03 4.99
CA GLY A 45 -12.68 0.13 6.21
C GLY A 45 -13.52 -1.11 6.55
N ARG A 46 -13.62 -2.09 5.65
CA ARG A 46 -14.44 -3.30 5.87
C ARG A 46 -13.70 -4.40 6.63
N GLY A 47 -12.37 -4.34 6.71
CA GLY A 47 -11.56 -5.33 7.42
C GLY A 47 -11.74 -6.77 6.92
N LEU A 48 -11.96 -6.95 5.61
CA LEU A 48 -12.13 -8.25 4.96
C LEU A 48 -10.79 -9.00 4.86
N ASP A 49 -10.86 -10.30 4.59
CA ASP A 49 -9.69 -11.08 4.17
C ASP A 49 -9.22 -10.68 2.75
N ILE A 50 -8.09 -11.22 2.30
CA ILE A 50 -7.50 -10.87 1.00
C ILE A 50 -8.48 -11.14 -0.15
N GLU A 51 -9.09 -12.32 -0.19
CA GLU A 51 -10.02 -12.70 -1.26
C GLU A 51 -11.26 -11.80 -1.27
N GLY A 52 -11.88 -11.57 -0.10
CA GLY A 52 -13.02 -10.67 0.04
C GLY A 52 -12.68 -9.23 -0.32
N THR A 53 -11.48 -8.77 0.04
CA THR A 53 -10.99 -7.42 -0.29
C THR A 53 -10.81 -7.25 -1.80
N VAL A 54 -10.15 -8.20 -2.46
CA VAL A 54 -9.95 -8.19 -3.92
C VAL A 54 -11.28 -8.24 -4.66
N ALA A 55 -12.19 -9.12 -4.26
CA ALA A 55 -13.51 -9.23 -4.87
C ALA A 55 -14.36 -7.96 -4.67
N ALA A 56 -14.33 -7.40 -3.45
CA ALA A 56 -15.04 -6.15 -3.15
C ALA A 56 -14.48 -4.97 -3.96
N LEU A 57 -13.16 -4.86 -4.06
CA LEU A 57 -12.50 -3.83 -4.85
C LEU A 57 -12.82 -3.96 -6.34
N HIS A 58 -12.71 -5.16 -6.90
CA HIS A 58 -13.02 -5.42 -8.30
C HIS A 58 -14.45 -5.00 -8.65
N ARG A 59 -15.43 -5.42 -7.82
CA ARG A 59 -16.83 -5.05 -8.01
C ARG A 59 -17.03 -3.54 -7.92
N ARG A 60 -16.44 -2.88 -6.92
CA ARG A 60 -16.64 -1.44 -6.69
C ARG A 60 -16.07 -0.58 -7.81
N LEU A 61 -14.90 -0.97 -8.33
CA LEU A 61 -14.30 -0.30 -9.48
C LEU A 61 -15.14 -0.51 -10.76
N GLY A 62 -15.67 -1.72 -10.96
CA GLY A 62 -16.59 -2.00 -12.06
C GLY A 62 -17.88 -1.17 -12.01
N GLU A 63 -18.50 -1.04 -10.84
CA GLU A 63 -19.67 -0.17 -10.61
C GLU A 63 -19.38 1.32 -10.88
N ALA A 64 -18.13 1.73 -10.64
CA ALA A 64 -17.66 3.09 -10.88
C ALA A 64 -17.24 3.36 -12.34
N GLY A 65 -17.29 2.35 -13.21
CA GLY A 65 -16.80 2.45 -14.59
C GLY A 65 -15.28 2.65 -14.67
N VAL A 66 -14.54 2.16 -13.67
CA VAL A 66 -13.07 2.20 -13.63
C VAL A 66 -12.54 0.81 -13.94
N GLU A 67 -12.07 0.63 -15.18
CA GLU A 67 -11.43 -0.61 -15.59
C GLU A 67 -9.95 -0.60 -15.20
N GLN A 68 -9.49 -1.64 -14.53
CA GLN A 68 -8.09 -1.83 -14.15
C GLN A 68 -7.65 -3.25 -14.48
N PRO A 69 -6.37 -3.47 -14.84
CA PRO A 69 -5.84 -4.80 -15.04
C PRO A 69 -6.03 -5.65 -13.76
N LYS A 70 -6.42 -6.91 -13.93
CA LYS A 70 -6.68 -7.83 -12.80
C LYS A 70 -5.52 -7.87 -11.79
N ALA A 71 -4.28 -7.95 -12.28
CA ALA A 71 -3.08 -7.96 -11.43
C ALA A 71 -2.92 -6.69 -10.58
N VAL A 72 -3.38 -5.53 -11.07
CA VAL A 72 -3.37 -4.26 -10.32
C VAL A 72 -4.39 -4.33 -9.17
N VAL A 73 -5.61 -4.80 -9.47
CA VAL A 73 -6.68 -4.96 -8.47
C VAL A 73 -6.28 -5.97 -7.39
N GLU A 74 -5.67 -7.09 -7.77
CA GLU A 74 -5.17 -8.11 -6.84
C GLU A 74 -4.12 -7.53 -5.90
N ARG A 75 -3.10 -6.85 -6.45
CA ARG A 75 -2.04 -6.25 -5.64
C ARG A 75 -2.55 -5.15 -4.71
N LEU A 76 -3.48 -4.31 -5.16
CA LEU A 76 -4.11 -3.30 -4.31
C LEU A 76 -4.93 -3.95 -3.20
N GLY A 77 -5.73 -4.97 -3.53
CA GLY A 77 -6.53 -5.69 -2.54
C GLY A 77 -5.67 -6.40 -1.50
N GLU A 78 -4.57 -7.02 -1.89
CA GLU A 78 -3.62 -7.62 -0.94
C GLU A 78 -3.01 -6.61 0.03
N ASN A 79 -2.64 -5.43 -0.46
CA ASN A 79 -2.07 -4.37 0.38
C ASN A 79 -3.13 -3.83 1.34
N ILE A 80 -4.36 -3.61 0.86
CA ILE A 80 -5.47 -3.12 1.67
C ILE A 80 -5.88 -4.13 2.75
N ALA A 81 -5.98 -5.42 2.41
CA ALA A 81 -6.40 -6.45 3.37
C ALA A 81 -5.45 -6.62 4.55
N LYS A 82 -4.17 -6.27 4.35
CA LYS A 82 -3.13 -6.32 5.39
C LYS A 82 -3.05 -5.01 6.20
N ALA A 83 -3.74 -3.96 5.77
CA ALA A 83 -3.65 -2.63 6.32
C ALA A 83 -4.58 -2.42 7.53
N GLY A 84 -4.15 -1.59 8.48
CA GLY A 84 -4.99 -1.08 9.58
C GLY A 84 -5.84 0.07 9.08
N GLU A 85 -5.15 1.14 8.68
CA GLU A 85 -5.70 2.25 7.90
C GLU A 85 -4.95 2.43 6.58
N VAL A 86 -5.53 3.17 5.63
CA VAL A 86 -4.91 3.47 4.34
C VAL A 86 -4.71 4.97 4.16
N THR A 87 -3.49 5.36 3.76
CA THR A 87 -3.19 6.69 3.25
C THR A 87 -2.97 6.59 1.75
N ILE A 88 -3.66 7.40 0.95
CA ILE A 88 -3.59 7.37 -0.51
C ILE A 88 -2.89 8.63 -0.97
N VAL A 89 -1.80 8.45 -1.71
CA VAL A 89 -0.94 9.53 -2.17
C VAL A 89 -0.65 9.39 -3.66
N THR A 90 -0.30 10.48 -4.32
CA THR A 90 0.25 10.42 -5.68
C THR A 90 1.76 10.20 -5.63
N ASP A 91 2.34 9.74 -6.73
CA ASP A 91 3.81 9.70 -6.93
C ASP A 91 4.46 11.10 -6.90
N ALA A 92 3.68 12.18 -7.05
CA ALA A 92 4.11 13.55 -6.84
C ALA A 92 4.07 13.99 -5.36
N GLY A 93 3.61 13.12 -4.45
CA GLY A 93 3.52 13.38 -3.01
C GLY A 93 2.24 14.10 -2.58
N GLU A 94 1.23 14.23 -3.44
CA GLU A 94 -0.07 14.80 -3.06
C GLU A 94 -0.89 13.78 -2.29
N VAL A 95 -1.37 14.13 -1.09
CA VAL A 95 -2.26 13.29 -0.29
C VAL A 95 -3.69 13.43 -0.81
N LEU A 96 -4.25 12.32 -1.31
CA LEU A 96 -5.64 12.23 -1.78
C LEU A 96 -6.60 11.77 -0.66
N HIS A 97 -6.10 10.99 0.30
CA HIS A 97 -6.84 10.54 1.48
C HIS A 97 -5.87 10.19 2.62
N GLY A 98 -6.24 10.50 3.87
CA GLY A 98 -5.43 10.23 5.06
C GLY A 98 -4.89 11.51 5.70
N ASP A 99 -3.81 11.38 6.45
CA ASP A 99 -3.16 12.50 7.15
C ASP A 99 -2.52 13.47 6.14
N PRO A 100 -2.93 14.75 6.07
CA PRO A 100 -2.34 15.73 5.16
C PRO A 100 -0.91 16.13 5.53
N SER A 101 -0.45 15.80 6.74
CA SER A 101 0.94 15.96 7.16
C SER A 101 1.83 14.79 6.71
N TRP A 102 1.25 13.80 6.01
CA TRP A 102 2.01 12.70 5.47
C TRP A 102 3.08 13.19 4.48
N THR A 103 4.31 12.72 4.65
CA THR A 103 5.41 13.02 3.74
C THR A 103 6.11 11.72 3.31
N PRO A 104 6.67 11.65 2.09
CA PRO A 104 7.39 10.47 1.62
C PRO A 104 8.50 9.99 2.56
N HIS A 105 9.15 10.91 3.29
CA HIS A 105 10.17 10.60 4.29
C HIS A 105 9.67 9.75 5.47
N GLN A 106 8.36 9.71 5.74
CA GLN A 106 7.78 8.92 6.83
C GLN A 106 7.59 7.44 6.48
N HIS A 107 7.68 7.08 5.20
CA HIS A 107 7.56 5.69 4.72
C HIS A 107 8.83 5.22 4.00
N ASP A 108 9.93 5.98 4.04
CA ASP A 108 11.22 5.40 3.67
C ASP A 108 11.50 4.33 4.74
N PRO A 109 11.46 3.01 4.43
CA PRO A 109 11.98 2.05 5.37
C PRO A 109 13.42 2.50 5.55
N GLY A 110 13.81 2.96 6.75
CA GLY A 110 15.17 3.43 6.97
C GLY A 110 16.13 2.34 6.54
N VAL A 111 16.62 2.41 5.30
CA VAL A 111 17.65 1.52 4.79
C VAL A 111 18.94 2.13 5.32
N GLU A 112 19.09 2.04 6.63
CA GLU A 112 20.35 2.32 7.28
C GLU A 112 21.29 1.18 6.86
N GLY A 113 22.14 1.44 5.87
CA GLY A 113 23.22 0.53 5.48
C GLY A 113 23.05 -0.19 4.14
N THR A 114 23.03 0.56 3.03
CA THR A 114 23.70 0.10 1.80
C THR A 114 24.77 1.09 1.38
N GLU A 115 25.52 1.61 2.35
CA GLU A 115 26.88 2.07 2.03
C GLU A 115 27.63 0.83 1.52
N ASP A 116 27.99 0.82 0.24
CA ASP A 116 28.94 -0.16 -0.32
C ASP A 116 30.16 -0.12 0.61
N PRO A 117 30.55 -1.23 1.28
CA PRO A 117 31.72 -1.22 2.13
C PRO A 117 32.88 -0.69 1.30
N ALA A 118 33.43 0.45 1.71
CA ALA A 118 34.53 1.08 1.01
C ALA A 118 35.73 0.13 1.03
N HIS A 119 35.84 -0.69 -0.03
CA HIS A 119 37.00 -1.45 -0.47
C HIS A 119 37.65 -2.40 0.56
N GLY A 120 37.76 -3.69 0.20
CA GLY A 120 38.78 -4.54 0.81
C GLY A 120 38.74 -6.01 0.43
N ASP A 121 37.58 -6.65 0.42
CA ASP A 121 37.52 -8.11 0.46
C ASP A 121 36.41 -8.67 -0.44
N ARG A 122 36.48 -8.39 -1.75
CA ARG A 122 35.70 -9.15 -2.73
C ARG A 122 36.51 -10.38 -3.11
N PRO A 123 36.14 -11.61 -2.71
CA PRO A 123 36.81 -12.80 -3.21
C PRO A 123 36.57 -12.89 -4.73
N PHE A 124 37.66 -12.81 -5.50
CA PHE A 124 37.62 -13.16 -6.91
C PHE A 124 37.45 -14.68 -7.01
N TYR A 125 36.35 -15.13 -7.58
CA TYR A 125 36.25 -16.50 -8.10
C TYR A 125 36.93 -16.51 -9.47
N THR A 126 38.11 -17.11 -9.54
CA THR A 126 38.73 -17.61 -10.79
C THR A 126 38.13 -18.95 -11.18
#